data_AF-A0A978SYE4-F1
#
_entry.id   AF-A0A978SYE4-F1
#
_cell.length_a   1.000
_cell.length_b   1.000
_cell.length_c   1.000
_cell.angle_alpha   90.00
_cell.angle_beta   90.00
_cell.angle_gamma   90.00
#
_symmetry.space_group_name_H-M   'P 1'
#
loop_
_entity.id
_entity.type
_entity.pdbx_description
1 polymer ?
#
loop_
_entity_poly.entity_id
_entity_poly.type
_entity_poly.pdbx_seq_one_letter_code
_entity_poly.pdbx_strand_id
1 'polypeptide(L)'
;MPKVIRLRLLEENSVQGFPVILEIREEGALVHREYDNIGFLPPLPQQLEASFANWQTTYRELTDARSLTQVGTRLSPKPGVTNRSYCEYSDELEKRLNEWLNSVDSRWQTIRDSLIANRAVSGEEIRVIIETDDIRLQHLPWQEWDLFTEYYPQAEIALSVPVKATSIIPPPRYSQVRILVAVGKSDGINTEFDLEVIHNLKTKGAEVISLLQPKPEKLYNALRDEKGYHIFVFIGHSGSQENGQIGWIEVNETDSLRIKDFKDAIKRAIKNGLQLAIFNSCDGLGLARQLAEYNLPQSIVMREPIPDPVAQDFLKHFFAEFVGGKSLFSAVREARERLEHWNLFYPGAKWLPTICINPSVQPLT
;
A
#
# COMPACT_ATOMS: atom_id res chain seq x y z
N MET A 1 0.68 5.36 23.60
CA MET A 1 0.20 4.36 22.62
C MET A 1 0.02 5.09 21.32
N PRO A 2 0.11 4.47 20.15
CA PRO A 2 -0.09 5.18 18.90
C PRO A 2 -1.56 5.60 18.77
N LYS A 3 -1.78 6.78 18.20
CA LYS A 3 -3.11 7.30 17.89
C LYS A 3 -3.57 6.77 16.54
N VAL A 4 -4.80 6.29 16.50
CA VAL A 4 -5.43 5.76 15.30
C VAL A 4 -6.56 6.70 14.89
N ILE A 5 -6.47 7.19 13.66
CA ILE A 5 -7.49 7.98 12.99
C ILE A 5 -8.09 7.11 11.90
N ARG A 6 -9.40 6.93 11.91
CA ARG A 6 -10.12 6.19 10.87
C ARG A 6 -11.11 7.12 10.19
N LEU A 7 -10.99 7.23 8.87
CA LEU A 7 -11.93 7.93 8.00
C LEU A 7 -12.66 6.88 7.18
N ARG A 8 -13.94 6.66 7.48
CA ARG A 8 -14.79 5.75 6.72
C ARG A 8 -15.67 6.55 5.79
N LEU A 9 -15.44 6.43 4.48
CA LEU A 9 -16.18 7.09 3.41
C LEU A 9 -17.19 6.10 2.84
N LEU A 10 -18.47 6.38 3.07
CA LEU A 10 -19.58 5.56 2.59
C LEU A 10 -19.91 5.90 1.14
N GLU A 11 -20.18 4.89 0.32
CA GLU A 11 -20.48 5.07 -1.11
C GLU A 11 -21.96 5.34 -1.41
N GLU A 12 -22.83 5.27 -0.41
CA GLU A 12 -24.25 5.57 -0.55
C GLU A 12 -24.41 7.01 -1.07
N ASN A 13 -24.61 7.16 -2.38
CA ASN A 13 -24.72 8.42 -3.13
C ASN A 13 -23.40 9.12 -3.52
N SER A 14 -22.37 8.37 -3.95
CA SER A 14 -21.08 8.92 -4.45
C SER A 14 -21.20 10.06 -5.48
N VAL A 15 -22.31 10.13 -6.24
CA VAL A 15 -22.64 11.24 -7.16
C VAL A 15 -22.85 12.57 -6.43
N GLN A 16 -23.41 12.54 -5.23
CA GLN A 16 -23.65 13.71 -4.39
C GLN A 16 -22.53 13.97 -3.37
N GLY A 17 -21.61 13.01 -3.20
CA GLY A 17 -20.52 13.05 -2.22
C GLY A 17 -20.46 11.78 -1.37
N PHE A 18 -19.68 11.82 -0.31
CA PHE A 18 -19.41 10.69 0.56
C PHE A 18 -19.75 11.07 2.01
N PRO A 19 -20.75 10.44 2.64
CA PRO A 19 -20.87 10.49 4.09
C PRO A 19 -19.58 9.95 4.73
N VAL A 20 -19.03 10.69 5.69
CA VAL A 20 -17.77 10.32 6.36
C VAL A 20 -18.01 10.12 7.84
N ILE A 21 -17.55 8.99 8.36
CA ILE A 21 -17.49 8.71 9.79
C ILE A 21 -16.03 8.81 10.21
N LEU A 22 -15.73 9.73 11.14
CA LEU A 22 -14.40 9.89 11.72
C LEU A 22 -14.34 9.22 13.09
N GLU A 23 -13.39 8.31 13.27
CA GLU A 23 -13.04 7.76 14.57
C GLU A 23 -11.62 8.18 14.93
N ILE A 24 -11.41 8.74 16.12
CA ILE A 24 -10.09 9.03 16.67
C ILE A 24 -9.97 8.30 18.00
N ARG A 25 -8.95 7.46 18.15
CA ARG A 25 -8.74 6.68 19.37
C ARG A 25 -7.26 6.46 19.67
N GLU A 26 -6.95 6.29 20.94
CA GLU A 26 -5.70 5.67 21.37
C GLU A 26 -5.77 4.16 21.13
N GLU A 27 -4.67 3.55 20.67
CA GLU A 27 -4.62 2.10 20.50
C GLU A 27 -4.96 1.37 21.80
N GLY A 28 -5.94 0.44 21.75
CA GLY A 28 -6.39 -0.32 22.92
C GLY A 28 -7.48 0.36 23.77
N ALA A 29 -7.85 1.61 23.49
CA ALA A 29 -8.99 2.25 24.12
C ALA A 29 -10.34 1.76 23.55
N LEU A 30 -11.36 1.64 24.40
CA LEU A 30 -12.73 1.39 23.97
C LEU A 30 -13.23 2.58 23.15
N VAL A 31 -14.03 2.31 22.11
CA VAL A 31 -14.64 3.34 21.26
C VAL A 31 -15.59 4.18 22.13
N HIS A 32 -15.18 5.42 22.45
CA HIS A 32 -16.08 6.39 23.03
C HIS A 32 -16.79 7.15 21.90
N ARG A 33 -18.10 6.88 21.75
CA ARG A 33 -19.09 7.61 20.93
C ARG A 33 -18.86 7.59 19.41
N GLU A 34 -19.51 6.65 18.73
CA GLU A 34 -19.62 6.59 17.25
C GLU A 34 -20.42 7.75 16.62
N TYR A 35 -21.19 8.52 17.40
CA TYR A 35 -22.23 9.40 16.87
C TYR A 35 -21.86 10.90 16.79
N ASP A 36 -20.71 11.33 17.31
CA ASP A 36 -20.37 12.76 17.41
C ASP A 36 -19.47 13.28 16.25
N ASN A 37 -19.07 12.42 15.29
CA ASN A 37 -18.10 12.76 14.23
C ASN A 37 -18.53 12.29 12.83
N ILE A 38 -19.78 12.60 12.45
CA ILE A 38 -20.29 12.35 11.10
C ILE A 38 -20.20 13.64 10.28
N GLY A 39 -19.64 13.55 9.08
CA GLY A 39 -19.55 14.63 8.13
C GLY A 39 -19.88 14.18 6.72
N PHE A 40 -19.60 15.05 5.77
CA PHE A 40 -19.90 14.78 4.36
C PHE A 40 -18.83 15.40 3.48
N LEU A 41 -18.02 14.56 2.83
CA LEU A 41 -17.05 14.98 1.84
C LEU A 41 -17.77 15.21 0.50
N PRO A 42 -17.64 16.39 -0.14
CA PRO A 42 -18.29 16.65 -1.42
C PRO A 42 -17.89 15.64 -2.51
N PRO A 43 -18.66 15.53 -3.60
CA PRO A 43 -18.35 14.60 -4.67
C PRO A 43 -16.97 14.88 -5.26
N LEU A 44 -16.33 13.82 -5.75
CA LEU A 44 -15.01 13.91 -6.34
C LEU A 44 -15.06 14.90 -7.53
N PRO A 45 -14.31 16.02 -7.51
CA PRO A 45 -14.42 17.02 -8.56
C PRO A 45 -13.84 16.50 -9.87
N GLN A 46 -14.50 16.82 -10.98
CA GLN A 46 -14.04 16.42 -12.32
C GLN A 46 -12.61 16.91 -12.61
N GLN A 47 -12.21 18.08 -12.08
CA GLN A 47 -10.87 18.61 -12.21
C GLN A 47 -9.83 17.76 -11.48
N LEU A 48 -10.18 17.20 -10.32
CA LEU A 48 -9.32 16.28 -9.58
C LEU A 48 -9.21 14.96 -10.35
N GLU A 49 -10.31 14.39 -10.83
CA GLU A 49 -10.29 13.18 -11.67
C GLU A 49 -9.44 13.38 -12.94
N ALA A 50 -9.57 14.51 -13.61
CA ALA A 50 -8.77 14.84 -14.79
C ALA A 50 -7.28 15.02 -14.45
N SER A 51 -6.95 15.70 -13.34
CA SER A 51 -5.56 15.87 -12.89
C SER A 51 -4.91 14.53 -12.55
N PHE A 52 -5.66 13.61 -11.92
CA PHE A 52 -5.20 12.27 -11.61
C PHE A 52 -4.95 11.46 -12.89
N ALA A 53 -5.89 11.47 -13.84
CA ALA A 53 -5.74 10.77 -15.11
C ALA A 53 -4.55 11.30 -15.95
N ASN A 54 -4.34 12.62 -15.92
CA ASN A 54 -3.20 13.25 -16.59
C ASN A 54 -1.88 12.81 -15.92
N TRP A 55 -1.77 12.95 -14.60
CA TRP A 55 -0.60 12.48 -13.86
C TRP A 55 -0.33 10.99 -14.12
N GLN A 56 -1.34 10.13 -14.04
CA GLN A 56 -1.20 8.69 -14.23
C GLN A 56 -0.70 8.34 -15.65
N THR A 57 -1.28 8.96 -16.68
CA THR A 57 -0.89 8.75 -18.07
C THR A 57 0.56 9.19 -18.29
N THR A 58 0.88 10.41 -17.88
CA THR A 58 2.20 11.01 -18.00
C THR A 58 3.27 10.26 -17.20
N TYR A 59 2.93 9.82 -15.99
CA TYR A 59 3.81 9.02 -15.14
C TYR A 59 4.12 7.66 -15.78
N ARG A 60 3.11 6.99 -16.34
CA ARG A 60 3.33 5.75 -17.10
C ARG A 60 4.21 6.00 -18.32
N GLU A 61 4.06 7.13 -19.02
CA GLU A 61 4.94 7.51 -20.14
C GLU A 61 6.41 7.75 -19.76
N LEU A 62 6.71 8.21 -18.53
CA LEU A 62 8.09 8.41 -18.04
C LEU A 62 8.89 7.13 -17.93
N THR A 63 8.19 6.01 -17.98
CA THR A 63 8.79 4.69 -17.93
C THR A 63 8.63 4.00 -19.28
N ASP A 64 9.31 2.89 -19.52
CA ASP A 64 9.17 2.11 -20.76
C ASP A 64 7.80 1.41 -20.93
N ALA A 65 6.73 1.98 -20.34
CA ALA A 65 5.35 1.59 -20.59
C ALA A 65 4.88 1.78 -22.04
N ARG A 66 5.71 2.29 -22.98
CA ARG A 66 5.32 2.47 -24.40
C ARG A 66 4.97 1.14 -25.12
N SER A 67 5.25 -0.02 -24.52
CA SER A 67 4.58 -1.28 -24.87
C SER A 67 3.20 -1.38 -24.23
N LEU A 68 2.31 -0.42 -24.52
CA LEU A 68 0.92 -0.36 -24.04
C LEU A 68 0.03 -1.40 -24.74
N THR A 69 0.28 -2.68 -24.45
CA THR A 69 -0.74 -3.74 -24.55
C THR A 69 -0.77 -4.64 -23.31
N GLN A 70 0.14 -4.48 -22.35
CA GLN A 70 0.19 -5.30 -21.14
C GLN A 70 -0.01 -4.45 -19.87
N VAL A 71 -1.20 -4.54 -19.30
CA VAL A 71 -1.48 -4.15 -17.91
C VAL A 71 -0.62 -5.02 -16.99
N GLY A 72 0.11 -4.44 -16.03
CA GLY A 72 0.77 -5.20 -14.95
C GLY A 72 2.29 -5.40 -15.03
N THR A 73 3.07 -4.44 -15.52
CA THR A 73 4.54 -4.55 -15.59
C THR A 73 5.32 -3.54 -14.74
N ARG A 74 6.35 -4.00 -14.02
CA ARG A 74 7.27 -3.19 -13.22
C ARG A 74 8.20 -2.53 -14.22
N LEU A 75 8.44 -1.25 -14.04
CA LEU A 75 8.79 -0.43 -15.20
C LEU A 75 10.30 -0.19 -15.29
N SER A 76 10.86 -0.35 -16.49
CA SER A 76 12.24 0.02 -16.78
C SER A 76 12.37 1.54 -16.97
N PRO A 77 13.45 2.18 -16.47
CA PRO A 77 13.74 3.59 -16.72
C PRO A 77 13.93 3.93 -18.20
N LYS A 78 13.32 5.04 -18.69
CA LYS A 78 13.67 5.61 -20.00
C LYS A 78 14.92 6.49 -19.93
N PRO A 79 15.93 6.28 -20.79
CA PRO A 79 17.06 7.20 -20.92
C PRO A 79 16.63 8.55 -21.53
N GLY A 80 16.95 9.68 -20.87
CA GLY A 80 16.99 11.00 -21.51
C GLY A 80 15.73 11.88 -21.43
N VAL A 81 14.76 11.59 -20.55
CA VAL A 81 13.60 12.49 -20.33
C VAL A 81 13.99 13.66 -19.40
N THR A 82 13.81 14.90 -19.86
CA THR A 82 14.08 16.12 -19.06
C THR A 82 12.83 16.56 -18.30
N ASN A 83 12.97 16.72 -16.97
CA ASN A 83 11.89 16.53 -16.00
C ASN A 83 10.98 17.72 -15.69
N ARG A 84 11.15 18.88 -16.33
CA ARG A 84 10.50 20.11 -15.82
C ARG A 84 8.99 20.18 -16.06
N SER A 85 8.47 19.62 -17.15
CA SER A 85 7.02 19.64 -17.42
C SER A 85 6.26 18.50 -16.73
N TYR A 86 6.97 17.57 -16.10
CA TYR A 86 6.37 16.37 -15.50
C TYR A 86 6.00 16.59 -14.04
N CYS A 87 6.77 17.41 -13.30
CA CYS A 87 6.40 17.87 -11.96
C CYS A 87 5.09 18.66 -11.95
N GLU A 88 4.78 19.39 -13.02
CA GLU A 88 3.55 20.19 -13.11
C GLU A 88 2.29 19.32 -12.92
N TYR A 89 2.30 18.06 -13.36
CA TYR A 89 1.16 17.15 -13.20
C TYR A 89 1.03 16.59 -11.79
N SER A 90 2.14 16.28 -11.11
CA SER A 90 2.10 15.89 -9.71
C SER A 90 1.68 17.06 -8.83
N ASP A 91 2.22 18.26 -9.07
CA ASP A 91 1.92 19.47 -8.31
C ASP A 91 0.45 19.88 -8.50
N GLU A 92 -0.07 19.78 -9.73
CA GLU A 92 -1.49 20.04 -10.02
C GLU A 92 -2.39 19.00 -9.35
N LEU A 93 -2.03 17.70 -9.37
CA LEU A 93 -2.80 16.68 -8.66
C LEU A 93 -2.83 16.93 -7.15
N GLU A 94 -1.68 17.21 -6.53
CA GLU A 94 -1.58 17.54 -5.11
C GLU A 94 -2.41 18.78 -4.77
N LYS A 95 -2.35 19.82 -5.60
CA LYS A 95 -3.16 21.02 -5.44
C LYS A 95 -4.64 20.71 -5.55
N ARG A 96 -5.10 19.98 -6.57
CA ARG A 96 -6.52 19.62 -6.74
C ARG A 96 -7.02 18.73 -5.61
N LEU A 97 -6.18 17.82 -5.12
CA LEU A 97 -6.48 16.99 -3.96
C LEU A 97 -6.74 17.87 -2.74
N ASN A 98 -5.83 18.81 -2.45
CA ASN A 98 -5.96 19.71 -1.31
C ASN A 98 -7.12 20.71 -1.46
N GLU A 99 -7.40 21.22 -2.65
CA GLU A 99 -8.59 22.04 -2.91
C GLU A 99 -9.88 21.29 -2.56
N TRP A 100 -9.96 20.00 -2.89
CA TRP A 100 -11.11 19.15 -2.57
C TRP A 100 -11.18 18.79 -1.08
N LEU A 101 -10.08 18.31 -0.51
CA LEU A 101 -9.99 17.91 0.90
C LEU A 101 -10.05 19.11 1.87
N ASN A 102 -9.92 20.34 1.37
CA ASN A 102 -10.14 21.57 2.13
C ASN A 102 -11.43 22.30 1.72
N SER A 103 -12.38 21.58 1.12
CA SER A 103 -13.68 22.14 0.72
C SER A 103 -14.38 22.89 1.86
N VAL A 104 -14.94 24.06 1.54
CA VAL A 104 -15.70 24.93 2.46
C VAL A 104 -17.09 24.41 2.80
N ASP A 105 -17.49 23.20 2.35
CA ASP A 105 -18.75 22.59 2.76
C ASP A 105 -18.77 22.41 4.28
N SER A 106 -19.73 23.06 4.94
CA SER A 106 -19.88 23.05 6.41
C SER A 106 -19.93 21.63 7.01
N ARG A 107 -20.46 20.65 6.28
CA ARG A 107 -20.54 19.25 6.74
C ARG A 107 -19.19 18.55 6.68
N TRP A 108 -18.30 18.97 5.79
CA TRP A 108 -16.93 18.48 5.75
C TRP A 108 -16.03 19.19 6.76
N GLN A 109 -16.25 20.49 6.96
CA GLN A 109 -15.51 21.29 7.93
C GLN A 109 -15.59 20.71 9.35
N THR A 110 -16.72 20.13 9.75
CA THR A 110 -16.84 19.41 11.04
C THR A 110 -15.77 18.31 11.20
N ILE A 111 -15.47 17.53 10.16
CA ILE A 111 -14.46 16.47 10.19
C ILE A 111 -13.06 17.08 10.27
N ARG A 112 -12.78 18.12 9.48
CA ARG A 112 -11.50 18.83 9.48
C ARG A 112 -11.21 19.48 10.84
N ASP A 113 -12.19 20.18 11.40
CA ASP A 113 -12.07 20.84 12.70
C ASP A 113 -11.87 19.82 13.81
N SER A 114 -12.55 18.67 13.76
CA SER A 114 -12.32 17.55 14.69
C SER A 114 -10.90 16.99 14.59
N LEU A 115 -10.33 16.86 13.38
CA LEU A 115 -8.94 16.46 13.19
C LEU A 115 -7.99 17.53 13.78
N ILE A 116 -8.15 18.80 13.41
CA ILE A 116 -7.30 19.89 13.92
C ILE A 116 -7.35 19.98 15.45
N ALA A 117 -8.53 19.85 16.05
CA ALA A 117 -8.72 19.83 17.50
C ALA A 117 -8.01 18.64 18.18
N ASN A 118 -7.83 17.53 17.45
CA ASN A 118 -7.14 16.31 17.89
C ASN A 118 -5.76 16.13 17.24
N ARG A 119 -5.09 17.25 16.91
CA ARG A 119 -3.73 17.25 16.33
C ARG A 119 -2.73 16.38 17.11
N ALA A 120 -1.67 15.99 16.42
CA ALA A 120 -0.59 15.20 17.00
C ALA A 120 0.05 15.87 18.21
N VAL A 121 0.48 15.05 19.18
CA VAL A 121 1.50 15.46 20.14
C VAL A 121 2.86 15.08 19.56
N SER A 122 3.89 15.90 19.82
CA SER A 122 5.23 15.69 19.26
C SER A 122 5.77 14.27 19.54
N GLY A 123 6.29 13.61 18.50
CA GLY A 123 6.92 12.29 18.59
C GLY A 123 5.96 11.09 18.66
N GLU A 124 4.65 11.32 18.61
CA GLU A 124 3.64 10.27 18.61
C GLU A 124 3.51 9.61 17.22
N GLU A 125 3.59 8.27 17.15
CA GLU A 125 3.22 7.54 15.93
C GLU A 125 1.71 7.65 15.71
N ILE A 126 1.32 8.06 14.49
CA ILE A 126 -0.07 8.22 14.11
C ILE A 126 -0.38 7.32 12.93
N ARG A 127 -1.50 6.61 13.02
CA ARG A 127 -1.95 5.68 11.99
C ARG A 127 -3.27 6.20 11.44
N VAL A 128 -3.27 6.60 10.18
CA VAL A 128 -4.49 7.02 9.50
C VAL A 128 -4.98 5.86 8.64
N ILE A 129 -6.24 5.49 8.80
CA ILE A 129 -6.88 4.40 8.08
C ILE A 129 -8.00 4.99 7.24
N ILE A 130 -7.83 4.94 5.91
CA ILE A 130 -8.87 5.31 4.96
C ILE A 130 -9.66 4.06 4.61
N GLU A 131 -10.95 4.06 4.93
CA GLU A 131 -11.87 2.97 4.61
C GLU A 131 -12.88 3.44 3.57
N THR A 132 -12.77 2.87 2.38
CA THR A 132 -13.65 3.15 1.26
C THR A 132 -13.61 1.97 0.30
N ASP A 133 -14.75 1.65 -0.30
CA ASP A 133 -14.80 0.68 -1.41
C ASP A 133 -14.46 1.34 -2.77
N ASP A 134 -14.35 2.68 -2.81
CA ASP A 134 -14.27 3.44 -4.06
C ASP A 134 -12.83 3.38 -4.55
N ILE A 135 -12.63 2.63 -5.63
CA ILE A 135 -11.31 2.39 -6.20
C ILE A 135 -10.61 3.70 -6.57
N ARG A 136 -11.34 4.74 -6.97
CA ARG A 136 -10.75 6.04 -7.32
C ARG A 136 -10.14 6.69 -6.08
N LEU A 137 -10.84 6.61 -4.95
CA LEU A 137 -10.36 7.14 -3.67
C LEU A 137 -9.17 6.35 -3.13
N GLN A 138 -9.13 5.03 -3.34
CA GLN A 138 -7.99 4.19 -2.90
C GLN A 138 -6.68 4.56 -3.61
N HIS A 139 -6.74 5.06 -4.84
CA HIS A 139 -5.57 5.47 -5.61
C HIS A 139 -5.07 6.88 -5.28
N LEU A 140 -5.87 7.72 -4.61
CA LEU A 140 -5.47 9.10 -4.28
C LEU A 140 -4.28 9.12 -3.30
N PRO A 141 -3.35 10.07 -3.43
CA PRO A 141 -2.19 10.19 -2.55
C PRO A 141 -2.57 10.90 -1.23
N TRP A 142 -3.40 10.26 -0.41
CA TRP A 142 -3.94 10.80 0.85
C TRP A 142 -2.88 11.37 1.82
N GLN A 143 -1.65 10.85 1.76
CA GLN A 143 -0.51 11.37 2.52
C GLN A 143 -0.15 12.84 2.21
N GLU A 144 -0.54 13.36 1.04
CA GLU A 144 -0.23 14.73 0.61
C GLU A 144 -1.37 15.69 1.01
N TRP A 145 -2.34 15.23 1.80
CA TRP A 145 -3.30 16.13 2.41
C TRP A 145 -2.56 17.03 3.41
N ASP A 146 -2.57 18.34 3.13
CA ASP A 146 -1.88 19.37 3.89
C ASP A 146 -2.18 19.30 5.40
N LEU A 147 -3.43 19.03 5.77
CA LEU A 147 -3.85 18.83 7.15
C LEU A 147 -3.03 17.74 7.85
N PHE A 148 -2.74 16.61 7.19
CA PHE A 148 -1.89 15.58 7.77
C PHE A 148 -0.43 16.03 7.84
N THR A 149 0.08 16.69 6.81
CA THR A 149 1.46 17.19 6.83
C THR A 149 1.70 18.25 7.92
N GLU A 150 0.72 19.10 8.20
CA GLU A 150 0.83 20.21 9.16
C GLU A 150 0.55 19.76 10.60
N TYR A 151 -0.53 18.99 10.81
CA TYR A 151 -1.00 18.65 12.16
C TYR A 151 -0.61 17.24 12.62
N TYR A 152 -0.12 16.40 11.70
CA TYR A 152 0.22 15.00 11.95
C TYR A 152 1.52 14.57 11.25
N PRO A 153 2.66 15.21 11.54
CA PRO A 153 3.93 15.00 10.82
C PRO A 153 4.54 13.60 11.00
N GLN A 154 3.93 12.75 11.82
CA GLN A 154 4.33 11.35 12.03
C GLN A 154 3.25 10.36 11.57
N ALA A 155 2.22 10.83 10.85
CA ALA A 155 1.19 9.99 10.30
C ALA A 155 1.72 9.14 9.14
N GLU A 156 1.30 7.89 9.09
CA GLU A 156 1.32 7.10 7.85
C GLU A 156 -0.10 6.65 7.52
N ILE A 157 -0.40 6.61 6.22
CA ILE A 157 -1.73 6.31 5.72
C ILE A 157 -1.79 4.85 5.26
N ALA A 158 -2.82 4.14 5.74
CA ALA A 158 -3.17 2.80 5.28
C ALA A 158 -4.58 2.79 4.69
N LEU A 159 -4.80 1.90 3.73
CA LEU A 159 -6.13 1.59 3.20
C LEU A 159 -6.71 0.41 3.98
N SER A 160 -7.94 0.55 4.45
CA SER A 160 -8.71 -0.56 4.99
C SER A 160 -9.31 -1.33 3.82
N VAL A 161 -8.94 -2.60 3.71
CA VAL A 161 -9.48 -3.52 2.70
C VAL A 161 -10.60 -4.36 3.32
N PRO A 162 -11.75 -4.56 2.64
CA PRO A 162 -12.87 -5.31 3.20
C PRO A 162 -12.46 -6.74 3.58
N VAL A 163 -12.89 -7.20 4.75
CA VAL A 163 -12.60 -8.55 5.25
C VAL A 163 -13.87 -9.33 5.55
N LYS A 164 -13.82 -10.65 5.39
CA LYS A 164 -14.89 -11.54 5.83
C LYS A 164 -14.74 -11.75 7.33
N ALA A 165 -15.70 -11.26 8.11
CA ALA A 165 -15.73 -11.32 9.56
C ALA A 165 -15.34 -12.72 10.07
N THR A 166 -14.09 -12.87 10.50
CA THR A 166 -13.54 -14.09 11.08
C THR A 166 -12.49 -13.70 12.11
N SER A 167 -12.33 -14.56 13.11
CA SER A 167 -11.35 -14.41 14.17
C SER A 167 -9.94 -14.45 13.59
N ILE A 168 -9.22 -13.33 13.72
CA ILE A 168 -7.79 -13.28 13.44
C ILE A 168 -7.09 -14.10 14.52
N ILE A 169 -6.37 -15.13 14.09
CA ILE A 169 -5.56 -15.94 14.99
C ILE A 169 -4.24 -15.19 15.18
N PRO A 170 -3.88 -14.78 16.42
CA PRO A 170 -2.60 -14.16 16.66
C PRO A 170 -1.48 -15.14 16.26
N PRO A 171 -0.41 -14.66 15.59
CA PRO A 171 0.66 -15.53 15.15
C PRO A 171 1.29 -16.25 16.37
N PRO A 172 1.68 -17.52 16.22
CA PRO A 172 2.46 -18.20 17.24
C PRO A 172 3.73 -17.40 17.58
N ARG A 173 4.18 -17.42 18.84
CA ARG A 173 5.46 -16.84 19.21
C ARG A 173 6.59 -17.73 18.67
N TYR A 174 7.19 -17.32 17.57
CA TYR A 174 8.36 -17.99 17.00
C TYR A 174 9.65 -17.32 17.47
N SER A 175 10.71 -18.11 17.64
CA SER A 175 12.05 -17.60 17.99
C SER A 175 12.79 -16.97 16.80
N GLN A 176 12.31 -17.19 15.57
CA GLN A 176 12.95 -16.75 14.33
C GLN A 176 11.91 -16.34 13.28
N VAL A 177 12.08 -15.16 12.69
CA VAL A 177 11.25 -14.68 11.58
C VAL A 177 11.59 -15.50 10.33
N ARG A 178 10.58 -16.14 9.73
CA ARG A 178 10.68 -16.88 8.45
C ARG A 178 10.08 -16.07 7.32
N ILE A 179 10.82 -15.90 6.24
CA ILE A 179 10.45 -15.11 5.06
C ILE A 179 10.48 -16.03 3.83
N LEU A 180 9.36 -16.11 3.12
CA LEU A 180 9.30 -16.71 1.79
C LEU A 180 9.38 -15.60 0.75
N VAL A 181 10.41 -15.62 -0.09
CA VAL A 181 10.52 -14.74 -1.25
C VAL A 181 10.30 -15.53 -2.55
N ALA A 182 9.37 -15.07 -3.37
CA ALA A 182 9.15 -15.59 -4.73
C ALA A 182 9.56 -14.53 -5.75
N VAL A 183 10.58 -14.84 -6.54
CA VAL A 183 11.01 -14.02 -7.68
C VAL A 183 10.26 -14.54 -8.90
N GLY A 184 9.41 -13.71 -9.46
CA GLY A 184 8.64 -13.98 -10.66
C GLY A 184 9.41 -13.69 -11.95
N LYS A 185 8.65 -13.51 -13.03
CA LYS A 185 9.16 -13.01 -14.30
C LYS A 185 9.89 -11.68 -14.07
N SER A 186 11.05 -11.53 -14.72
CA SER A 186 12.02 -10.47 -14.42
C SER A 186 12.58 -9.78 -15.67
N ASP A 187 11.85 -9.81 -16.78
CA ASP A 187 12.29 -9.18 -18.02
C ASP A 187 12.32 -7.65 -17.90
N GLY A 188 13.50 -7.05 -18.10
CA GLY A 188 13.67 -5.60 -18.04
C GLY A 188 13.76 -5.01 -16.62
N ILE A 189 13.81 -5.85 -15.57
CA ILE A 189 13.97 -5.42 -14.17
C ILE A 189 15.10 -6.18 -13.46
N ASN A 190 15.76 -5.55 -12.49
CA ASN A 190 16.82 -6.17 -11.73
C ASN A 190 16.29 -6.73 -10.40
N THR A 191 15.83 -7.98 -10.43
CA THR A 191 15.32 -8.66 -9.23
C THR A 191 16.42 -9.17 -8.29
N GLU A 192 17.70 -9.18 -8.74
CA GLU A 192 18.82 -9.60 -7.92
C GLU A 192 19.05 -8.63 -6.76
N PHE A 193 18.94 -7.32 -7.02
CA PHE A 193 19.09 -6.30 -5.97
C PHE A 193 18.02 -6.47 -4.88
N ASP A 194 16.76 -6.64 -5.27
CA ASP A 194 15.66 -6.88 -4.32
C ASP A 194 15.93 -8.16 -3.49
N LEU A 195 16.44 -9.21 -4.13
CA LEU A 195 16.78 -10.46 -3.48
C LEU A 195 17.95 -10.32 -2.50
N GLU A 196 19.00 -9.58 -2.86
CA GLU A 196 20.14 -9.26 -2.01
C GLU A 196 19.69 -8.51 -0.74
N VAL A 197 18.82 -7.51 -0.89
CA VAL A 197 18.22 -6.78 0.24
C VAL A 197 17.53 -7.74 1.22
N ILE A 198 16.73 -8.67 0.72
CA ILE A 198 16.02 -9.65 1.56
C ILE A 198 17.00 -10.68 2.14
N HIS A 199 17.99 -11.15 1.39
CA HIS A 199 19.00 -12.09 1.90
C HIS A 199 19.85 -11.48 3.00
N ASN A 200 20.10 -10.17 2.97
CA ASN A 200 20.82 -9.48 4.04
C ASN A 200 20.10 -9.58 5.40
N LEU A 201 18.77 -9.83 5.42
CA LEU A 201 18.01 -10.10 6.65
C LEU A 201 18.48 -11.35 7.40
N LYS A 202 19.15 -12.29 6.71
CA LYS A 202 19.79 -13.45 7.37
C LYS A 202 20.83 -13.01 8.40
N THR A 203 21.54 -11.90 8.15
CA THR A 203 22.52 -11.34 9.10
C THR A 203 21.85 -10.79 10.37
N LYS A 204 20.53 -10.54 10.32
CA LYS A 204 19.69 -10.07 11.41
C LYS A 204 18.88 -11.21 12.05
N GLY A 205 19.17 -12.45 11.68
CA GLY A 205 18.58 -13.65 12.25
C GLY A 205 17.35 -14.19 11.52
N ALA A 206 16.90 -13.60 10.39
CA ALA A 206 15.77 -14.16 9.64
C ALA A 206 16.15 -15.44 8.88
N GLU A 207 15.22 -16.41 8.80
CA GLU A 207 15.30 -17.52 7.86
C GLU A 207 14.66 -17.09 6.54
N VAL A 208 15.43 -17.04 5.45
CA VAL A 208 14.92 -16.63 4.13
C VAL A 208 14.96 -17.80 3.15
N ILE A 209 13.80 -18.14 2.61
CA ILE A 209 13.58 -19.19 1.62
C ILE A 209 13.26 -18.52 0.29
N SER A 210 14.02 -18.82 -0.75
CA SER A 210 13.88 -18.19 -2.07
C SER A 210 13.38 -19.16 -3.11
N LEU A 211 12.37 -18.75 -3.86
CA LEU A 211 11.86 -19.42 -5.04
C LEU A 211 12.15 -18.54 -6.26
N LEU A 212 13.11 -18.96 -7.09
CA LEU A 212 13.45 -18.25 -8.33
C LEU A 212 12.64 -18.82 -9.48
N GLN A 213 11.83 -17.96 -10.10
CA GLN A 213 10.91 -18.27 -11.19
C GLN A 213 10.22 -19.63 -11.03
N PRO A 214 9.56 -19.91 -9.89
CA PRO A 214 9.05 -21.24 -9.61
C PRO A 214 7.92 -21.63 -10.58
N LYS A 215 7.80 -22.92 -10.84
CA LYS A 215 6.53 -23.48 -11.32
C LYS A 215 5.44 -23.27 -10.26
N PRO A 216 4.15 -23.09 -10.65
CA PRO A 216 3.04 -22.91 -9.73
C PRO A 216 3.00 -23.95 -8.60
N GLU A 217 3.20 -25.23 -8.92
CA GLU A 217 3.22 -26.31 -7.93
C GLU A 217 4.26 -26.09 -6.81
N LYS A 218 5.45 -25.59 -7.17
CA LYS A 218 6.53 -25.32 -6.19
C LYS A 218 6.14 -24.18 -5.26
N LEU A 219 5.51 -23.14 -5.79
CA LEU A 219 4.98 -22.03 -4.96
C LEU A 219 3.86 -22.53 -4.04
N TYR A 220 2.95 -23.36 -4.54
CA TYR A 220 1.84 -23.92 -3.76
C TYR A 220 2.35 -24.77 -2.60
N ASN A 221 3.31 -25.66 -2.88
CA ASN A 221 3.91 -26.52 -1.88
C ASN A 221 4.68 -25.71 -0.84
N ALA A 222 5.46 -24.70 -1.28
CA ALA A 222 6.20 -23.84 -0.36
C ALA A 222 5.26 -23.10 0.59
N LEU A 223 4.20 -22.44 0.10
CA LEU A 223 3.22 -21.71 0.92
C LEU A 223 2.51 -22.61 1.96
N ARG A 224 2.48 -23.93 1.75
CA ARG A 224 1.87 -24.91 2.65
C ARG A 224 2.82 -25.49 3.69
N ASP A 225 4.08 -25.03 3.73
CA ASP A 225 5.06 -25.44 4.75
C ASP A 225 4.44 -25.38 6.16
N GLU A 226 4.53 -26.50 6.88
CA GLU A 226 3.96 -26.65 8.21
C GLU A 226 4.62 -25.71 9.23
N LYS A 227 5.89 -25.35 9.03
CA LYS A 227 6.58 -24.36 9.85
C LYS A 227 6.04 -22.93 9.64
N GLY A 228 5.32 -22.69 8.56
CA GLY A 228 4.73 -21.38 8.23
C GLY A 228 5.74 -20.31 7.88
N TYR A 229 5.27 -19.15 7.43
CA TYR A 229 6.09 -17.96 7.22
C TYR A 229 5.43 -16.78 7.92
N HIS A 230 6.22 -15.77 8.26
CA HIS A 230 5.71 -14.53 8.84
C HIS A 230 5.50 -13.48 7.76
N ILE A 231 6.42 -13.45 6.79
CA ILE A 231 6.44 -12.52 5.67
C ILE A 231 6.51 -13.29 4.36
N PHE A 232 5.65 -12.94 3.42
CA PHE A 232 5.75 -13.33 2.02
C PHE A 232 6.16 -12.12 1.20
N VAL A 233 7.18 -12.26 0.36
CA VAL A 233 7.61 -11.19 -0.55
C VAL A 233 7.53 -11.70 -1.98
N PHE A 234 6.84 -10.96 -2.84
CA PHE A 234 6.85 -11.18 -4.28
C PHE A 234 7.60 -10.04 -4.97
N ILE A 235 8.54 -10.41 -5.84
CA ILE A 235 9.32 -9.50 -6.68
C ILE A 235 9.17 -9.97 -8.12
N GLY A 236 8.72 -9.10 -9.02
CA GLY A 236 8.51 -9.45 -10.42
C GLY A 236 7.37 -8.65 -11.03
N HIS A 237 6.89 -9.08 -12.19
CA HIS A 237 5.70 -8.51 -12.80
C HIS A 237 4.41 -8.99 -12.11
N SER A 238 3.49 -8.06 -11.88
CA SER A 238 2.16 -8.30 -11.32
C SER A 238 1.18 -7.24 -11.81
N GLY A 239 -0.10 -7.57 -11.87
CA GLY A 239 -1.11 -6.59 -12.26
C GLY A 239 -2.41 -6.78 -11.52
N SER A 240 -3.28 -5.78 -11.66
CA SER A 240 -4.68 -5.85 -11.29
C SER A 240 -5.56 -5.48 -12.49
N GLN A 241 -6.79 -5.98 -12.51
CA GLN A 241 -7.81 -5.49 -13.44
C GLN A 241 -8.12 -4.03 -13.12
N GLU A 242 -8.58 -3.25 -14.11
CA GLU A 242 -8.89 -1.81 -13.96
C GLU A 242 -9.87 -1.50 -12.81
N ASN A 243 -10.77 -2.43 -12.50
CA ASN A 243 -11.71 -2.30 -11.39
C ASN A 243 -11.10 -2.61 -10.00
N GLY A 244 -9.80 -2.94 -9.93
CA GLY A 244 -9.10 -3.29 -8.70
C GLY A 244 -9.60 -4.55 -8.01
N GLN A 245 -10.38 -5.41 -8.67
CA GLN A 245 -10.98 -6.60 -8.02
C GLN A 245 -10.15 -7.87 -8.16
N ILE A 246 -9.35 -7.98 -9.22
CA ILE A 246 -8.60 -9.20 -9.53
C ILE A 246 -7.14 -8.84 -9.80
N GLY A 247 -6.25 -9.32 -8.92
CA GLY A 247 -4.81 -9.26 -9.11
C GLY A 247 -4.21 -10.59 -9.58
N TRP A 248 -3.05 -10.52 -10.23
CA TRP A 248 -2.23 -11.67 -10.59
C TRP A 248 -0.73 -11.38 -10.43
N ILE A 249 0.05 -12.45 -10.29
CA ILE A 249 1.51 -12.44 -10.28
C ILE A 249 2.05 -13.30 -11.43
N GLU A 250 3.09 -12.83 -12.11
CA GLU A 250 3.78 -13.59 -13.16
C GLU A 250 4.92 -14.37 -12.50
N VAL A 251 4.68 -15.65 -12.17
CA VAL A 251 5.59 -16.42 -11.31
C VAL A 251 6.83 -16.95 -12.04
N ASN A 252 6.80 -16.97 -13.36
CA ASN A 252 7.92 -17.27 -14.25
C ASN A 252 7.58 -16.76 -15.66
N GLU A 253 8.44 -17.02 -16.65
CA GLU A 253 8.26 -16.56 -18.04
C GLU A 253 6.96 -17.02 -18.72
N THR A 254 6.33 -18.10 -18.23
CA THR A 254 5.17 -18.73 -18.89
C THR A 254 3.90 -18.76 -18.05
N ASP A 255 4.03 -18.74 -16.72
CA ASP A 255 2.91 -18.95 -15.81
C ASP A 255 2.53 -17.64 -15.10
N SER A 256 1.23 -17.33 -15.13
CA SER A 256 0.62 -16.26 -14.35
C SER A 256 -0.44 -16.83 -13.43
N LEU A 257 -0.46 -16.36 -12.18
CA LEU A 257 -1.37 -16.85 -11.14
C LEU A 257 -2.19 -15.71 -10.56
N ARG A 258 -3.51 -15.86 -10.60
CA ARG A 258 -4.42 -15.01 -9.83
C ARG A 258 -4.43 -15.47 -8.39
N ILE A 259 -4.70 -14.57 -7.45
CA ILE A 259 -4.79 -14.91 -6.02
C ILE A 259 -5.77 -16.08 -5.76
N LYS A 260 -6.88 -16.13 -6.50
CA LYS A 260 -7.87 -17.22 -6.42
C LYS A 260 -7.33 -18.60 -6.80
N ASP A 261 -6.31 -18.66 -7.67
CA ASP A 261 -5.76 -19.91 -8.21
C ASP A 261 -4.96 -20.66 -7.13
N PHE A 262 -4.50 -19.95 -6.10
CA PHE A 262 -3.74 -20.50 -4.98
C PHE A 262 -4.29 -20.12 -3.61
N LYS A 263 -5.59 -19.81 -3.56
CA LYS A 263 -6.32 -19.41 -2.35
C LYS A 263 -6.13 -20.36 -1.16
N ASP A 264 -6.11 -21.67 -1.40
CA ASP A 264 -6.02 -22.66 -0.32
C ASP A 264 -4.60 -22.74 0.25
N ALA A 265 -3.59 -22.48 -0.58
CA ALA A 265 -2.20 -22.35 -0.13
C ALA A 265 -2.01 -21.07 0.70
N ILE A 266 -2.56 -19.94 0.25
CA ILE A 266 -2.53 -18.68 1.00
C ILE A 266 -3.24 -18.81 2.35
N LYS A 267 -4.45 -19.36 2.37
CA LYS A 267 -5.21 -19.60 3.62
C LYS A 267 -4.44 -20.49 4.59
N ARG A 268 -3.72 -21.50 4.08
CA ARG A 268 -2.84 -22.34 4.89
C ARG A 268 -1.65 -21.54 5.44
N ALA A 269 -1.00 -20.72 4.61
CA ALA A 269 0.09 -19.85 5.04
C ALA A 269 -0.35 -18.88 6.16
N ILE A 270 -1.51 -18.22 5.99
CA ILE A 270 -2.12 -17.33 6.99
C ILE A 270 -2.40 -18.09 8.29
N LYS A 271 -3.05 -19.26 8.20
CA LYS A 271 -3.30 -20.12 9.35
C LYS A 271 -2.01 -20.54 10.08
N ASN A 272 -0.91 -20.69 9.34
CA ASN A 272 0.40 -21.07 9.88
C ASN A 272 1.25 -19.87 10.36
N GLY A 273 0.72 -18.64 10.28
CA GLY A 273 1.36 -17.45 10.86
C GLY A 273 1.73 -16.34 9.88
N LEU A 274 1.35 -16.40 8.60
CA LEU A 274 1.62 -15.31 7.66
C LEU A 274 0.88 -14.03 8.07
N GLN A 275 1.65 -12.98 8.38
CA GLN A 275 1.12 -11.69 8.85
C GLN A 275 1.25 -10.58 7.80
N LEU A 276 2.31 -10.60 7.00
CA LEU A 276 2.62 -9.56 6.02
C LEU A 276 2.88 -10.16 4.65
N ALA A 277 2.25 -9.62 3.61
CA ALA A 277 2.65 -9.85 2.24
C ALA A 277 3.15 -8.54 1.59
N ILE A 278 4.32 -8.56 0.97
CA ILE A 278 4.90 -7.41 0.28
C ILE A 278 4.93 -7.75 -1.20
N PHE A 279 4.21 -6.96 -1.99
CA PHE A 279 4.26 -7.02 -3.45
C PHE A 279 5.05 -5.81 -3.92
N ASN A 280 6.36 -5.98 -4.04
CA ASN A 280 7.26 -4.95 -4.55
C ASN A 280 7.21 -4.93 -6.09
N SER A 281 6.01 -4.71 -6.61
CA SER A 281 5.62 -4.91 -8.00
C SER A 281 4.58 -3.86 -8.41
N CYS A 282 4.09 -3.94 -9.65
CA CYS A 282 3.53 -2.83 -10.41
C CYS A 282 2.22 -2.27 -9.83
N ASP A 283 1.14 -3.04 -9.77
CA ASP A 283 -0.13 -2.60 -9.20
C ASP A 283 -0.69 -3.75 -8.36
N GLY A 284 -0.84 -3.50 -7.06
CA GLY A 284 -1.25 -4.52 -6.11
C GLY A 284 -2.50 -4.18 -5.32
N LEU A 285 -3.28 -3.14 -5.65
CA LEU A 285 -4.54 -2.88 -4.91
C LEU A 285 -5.52 -4.05 -5.07
N GLY A 286 -5.62 -4.64 -6.26
CA GLY A 286 -6.40 -5.86 -6.47
C GLY A 286 -5.83 -7.09 -5.77
N LEU A 287 -4.51 -7.21 -5.67
CA LEU A 287 -3.85 -8.26 -4.88
C LEU A 287 -4.21 -8.11 -3.40
N ALA A 288 -4.06 -6.90 -2.84
CA ALA A 288 -4.36 -6.60 -1.45
C ALA A 288 -5.84 -6.89 -1.11
N ARG A 289 -6.78 -6.47 -1.96
CA ARG A 289 -8.22 -6.75 -1.78
C ARG A 289 -8.48 -8.25 -1.71
N GLN A 290 -7.95 -9.03 -2.65
CA GLN A 290 -8.17 -10.48 -2.68
C GLN A 290 -7.49 -11.22 -1.51
N LEU A 291 -6.34 -10.75 -1.05
CA LEU A 291 -5.66 -11.31 0.11
C LEU A 291 -6.42 -11.01 1.41
N ALA A 292 -6.99 -9.81 1.52
CA ALA A 292 -7.83 -9.41 2.65
C ALA A 292 -9.12 -10.23 2.75
N GLU A 293 -9.73 -10.62 1.62
CA GLU A 293 -10.85 -11.58 1.61
C GLU A 293 -10.49 -12.94 2.24
N TYR A 294 -9.21 -13.28 2.27
CA TYR A 294 -8.67 -14.49 2.91
C TYR A 294 -8.10 -14.22 4.31
N ASN A 295 -8.35 -13.03 4.85
CA ASN A 295 -7.93 -12.55 6.16
C ASN A 295 -6.41 -12.44 6.32
N LEU A 296 -5.69 -12.15 5.23
CA LEU A 296 -4.31 -11.70 5.39
C LEU A 296 -4.33 -10.42 6.24
N PRO A 297 -3.55 -10.33 7.33
CA PRO A 297 -3.63 -9.18 8.21
C PRO A 297 -3.24 -7.87 7.54
N GLN A 298 -2.07 -7.87 6.90
CA GLN A 298 -1.44 -6.66 6.36
C GLN A 298 -0.73 -7.00 5.05
N SER A 299 -0.72 -6.03 4.13
CA SER A 299 0.10 -6.09 2.93
C SER A 299 0.67 -4.72 2.58
N ILE A 300 1.82 -4.73 1.93
CA ILE A 300 2.37 -3.56 1.25
C ILE A 300 2.27 -3.82 -0.24
N VAL A 301 1.63 -2.90 -0.95
CA VAL A 301 1.42 -2.95 -2.40
C VAL A 301 1.70 -1.59 -3.01
N MET A 302 1.74 -1.53 -4.33
CA MET A 302 1.85 -0.27 -5.06
C MET A 302 0.48 0.12 -5.63
N ARG A 303 0.14 1.41 -5.53
CA ARG A 303 -1.10 1.99 -6.11
C ARG A 303 -1.05 2.08 -7.63
N GLU A 304 0.15 2.22 -8.20
CA GLU A 304 0.39 2.32 -9.64
C GLU A 304 1.71 1.64 -9.98
N PRO A 305 1.91 1.24 -11.24
CA PRO A 305 3.18 0.69 -11.72
C PRO A 305 4.40 1.45 -11.21
N ILE A 306 5.25 0.78 -10.43
CA ILE A 306 6.46 1.38 -9.86
C ILE A 306 7.70 1.16 -10.75
N PRO A 307 8.57 2.16 -10.95
CA PRO A 307 9.87 1.98 -11.59
C PRO A 307 10.76 1.03 -10.77
N ASP A 308 11.51 0.18 -11.46
CA ASP A 308 12.42 -0.79 -10.86
C ASP A 308 13.34 -0.22 -9.77
N PRO A 309 14.09 0.88 -10.02
CA PRO A 309 15.01 1.42 -9.01
C PRO A 309 14.29 2.06 -7.82
N VAL A 310 13.10 2.63 -8.01
CA VAL A 310 12.30 3.19 -6.91
C VAL A 310 11.83 2.05 -5.98
N ALA A 311 11.34 0.96 -6.55
CA ALA A 311 10.93 -0.21 -5.79
C ALA A 311 12.10 -0.87 -5.05
N GLN A 312 13.29 -0.92 -5.65
CA GLN A 312 14.51 -1.41 -4.99
C GLN A 312 14.87 -0.58 -3.76
N ASP A 313 14.91 0.75 -3.92
CA ASP A 313 15.22 1.67 -2.82
C ASP A 313 14.14 1.65 -1.73
N PHE A 314 12.87 1.57 -2.12
CA PHE A 314 11.78 1.42 -1.17
C PHE A 314 11.98 0.18 -0.30
N LEU A 315 12.22 -0.98 -0.92
CA LEU A 315 12.37 -2.25 -0.19
C LEU A 315 13.58 -2.22 0.75
N LYS A 316 14.70 -1.64 0.28
CA LYS A 316 15.91 -1.44 1.07
C LYS A 316 15.66 -0.56 2.30
N HIS A 317 15.04 0.59 2.11
CA HIS A 317 14.75 1.51 3.22
C HIS A 317 13.71 0.93 4.17
N PHE A 318 12.64 0.33 3.64
CA PHE A 318 11.61 -0.31 4.43
C PHE A 318 12.20 -1.36 5.39
N PHE A 319 12.98 -2.31 4.86
CA PHE A 319 13.56 -3.35 5.72
C PHE A 319 14.61 -2.80 6.68
N ALA A 320 15.38 -1.77 6.30
CA ALA A 320 16.32 -1.13 7.21
C ALA A 320 15.61 -0.52 8.42
N GLU A 321 14.48 0.17 8.21
CA GLU A 321 13.69 0.79 9.28
C GLU A 321 12.90 -0.24 10.09
N PHE A 322 12.25 -1.20 9.41
CA PHE A 322 11.43 -2.23 10.07
C PHE A 322 12.27 -3.16 10.95
N VAL A 323 13.43 -3.61 10.47
CA VAL A 323 14.37 -4.41 11.28
C VAL A 323 15.05 -3.57 12.37
N GLY A 324 15.07 -2.25 12.22
CA GLY A 324 15.47 -1.30 13.25
C GLY A 324 14.52 -1.23 14.45
N GLY A 325 13.39 -1.95 14.42
CA GLY A 325 12.40 -2.01 15.50
C GLY A 325 11.30 -0.95 15.38
N LYS A 326 11.14 -0.33 14.19
CA LYS A 326 10.02 0.56 13.90
C LYS A 326 8.79 -0.25 13.51
N SER A 327 7.62 0.29 13.84
CA SER A 327 6.35 -0.29 13.39
C SER A 327 6.25 -0.32 11.86
N LEU A 328 5.34 -1.14 11.33
CA LEU A 328 5.06 -1.19 9.89
C LEU A 328 4.75 0.21 9.33
N PHE A 329 3.95 1.00 10.04
CA PHE A 329 3.55 2.35 9.63
C PHE A 329 4.76 3.29 9.60
N SER A 330 5.53 3.34 10.68
CA SER A 330 6.72 4.20 10.75
C SER A 330 7.79 3.80 9.72
N ALA A 331 8.00 2.49 9.51
CA ALA A 331 8.96 1.99 8.54
C ALA A 331 8.57 2.31 7.09
N VAL A 332 7.29 2.20 6.73
CA VAL A 332 6.80 2.59 5.39
C VAL A 332 6.90 4.09 5.18
N ARG A 333 6.50 4.90 6.17
CA ARG A 333 6.60 6.37 6.10
C ARG A 333 8.03 6.81 5.79
N GLU A 334 8.97 6.38 6.61
CA GLU A 334 10.37 6.78 6.45
C GLU A 334 11.01 6.20 5.19
N ALA A 335 10.60 5.00 4.77
CA ALA A 335 11.02 4.47 3.48
C ALA A 335 10.54 5.36 2.32
N ARG A 336 9.30 5.84 2.36
CA ARG A 336 8.72 6.74 1.35
C ARG A 336 9.37 8.12 1.37
N GLU A 337 9.65 8.68 2.54
CA GLU A 337 10.38 9.96 2.69
C GLU A 337 11.77 9.88 2.04
N ARG A 338 12.48 8.76 2.21
CA ARG A 338 13.79 8.54 1.59
C ARG A 338 13.75 8.40 0.06
N LEU A 339 12.57 8.24 -0.54
CA LEU A 339 12.38 8.26 -2.00
C LEU A 339 12.28 9.68 -2.57
N GLU A 340 12.37 10.74 -1.76
CA GLU A 340 12.22 12.13 -2.22
C GLU A 340 13.09 12.46 -3.44
N HIS A 341 14.33 11.96 -3.47
CA HIS A 341 15.26 12.19 -4.57
C HIS A 341 14.76 11.61 -5.91
N TRP A 342 13.89 10.58 -5.88
CA TRP A 342 13.27 10.02 -7.07
C TRP A 342 12.22 10.95 -7.68
N ASN A 343 11.68 11.93 -6.95
CA ASN A 343 10.75 12.91 -7.55
C ASN A 343 11.41 13.71 -8.69
N LEU A 344 12.75 13.81 -8.70
CA LEU A 344 13.51 14.42 -9.80
C LEU A 344 13.56 13.59 -11.08
N PHE A 345 13.05 12.35 -11.06
CA PHE A 345 13.00 11.40 -12.16
C PHE A 345 11.57 10.92 -12.42
N TYR A 346 10.84 10.65 -11.35
CA TYR A 346 9.50 10.08 -11.32
C TYR A 346 8.61 10.86 -10.32
N PRO A 347 8.09 12.05 -10.71
CA PRO A 347 7.25 12.85 -9.83
C PRO A 347 6.02 12.08 -9.33
N GLY A 348 5.89 11.94 -8.02
CA GLY A 348 4.82 11.17 -7.37
C GLY A 348 5.16 9.70 -7.09
N ALA A 349 6.37 9.23 -7.41
CA ALA A 349 6.77 7.84 -7.12
C ALA A 349 6.74 7.49 -5.61
N LYS A 350 7.00 8.48 -4.74
CA LYS A 350 6.87 8.31 -3.28
C LYS A 350 5.42 8.05 -2.82
N TRP A 351 4.43 8.26 -3.69
CA TRP A 351 3.01 8.04 -3.37
C TRP A 351 2.55 6.61 -3.57
N LEU A 352 3.35 5.80 -4.26
CA LEU A 352 2.92 4.49 -4.74
C LEU A 352 2.90 3.41 -3.65
N PRO A 353 3.94 3.27 -2.81
CA PRO A 353 3.92 2.27 -1.75
C PRO A 353 2.80 2.60 -0.75
N THR A 354 1.89 1.65 -0.55
CA THR A 354 0.76 1.81 0.36
C THR A 354 0.59 0.57 1.23
N ILE A 355 0.21 0.81 2.48
CA ILE A 355 -0.20 -0.25 3.39
C ILE A 355 -1.68 -0.54 3.11
N CYS A 356 -2.03 -1.81 2.98
CA CYS A 356 -3.40 -2.29 3.02
C CYS A 356 -3.56 -3.18 4.25
N ILE A 357 -4.53 -2.85 5.11
CA ILE A 357 -4.75 -3.52 6.39
C ILE A 357 -6.15 -4.11 6.50
N ASN A 358 -6.24 -5.22 7.21
CA ASN A 358 -7.47 -5.61 7.87
C ASN A 358 -7.65 -4.74 9.13
N PRO A 359 -8.72 -3.92 9.23
CA PRO A 359 -8.92 -2.96 10.31
C PRO A 359 -9.11 -3.61 11.69
N SER A 360 -9.31 -4.93 11.75
CA SER A 360 -9.48 -5.69 12.99
C SER A 360 -8.17 -6.24 13.58
N VAL A 361 -7.02 -6.02 12.91
CA VAL A 361 -5.70 -6.52 13.34
C VAL A 361 -4.87 -5.37 13.91
N GLN A 362 -4.11 -5.64 14.96
CA GLN A 362 -3.02 -4.75 15.38
C GLN A 362 -1.90 -4.73 14.34
N PRO A 363 -1.36 -3.54 13.99
CA PRO A 363 -0.20 -3.40 13.12
C PRO A 363 1.03 -4.15 13.64
N LEU A 364 1.87 -4.61 12.71
CA LEU A 364 3.14 -5.24 13.07
C LEU A 364 4.13 -4.22 13.65
N THR A 365 4.89 -4.66 14.66
CA THR A 365 5.95 -3.92 15.34
C THR A 365 7.25 -4.68 15.37
#